data_AF-A0A6J1PYA0-F1
#
_entry.id   AF-A0A6J1PYA0-F1
#
_cell.length_a   1.000
_cell.length_b   1.000
_cell.length_c   1.000
_cell.angle_alpha   90.00
_cell.angle_beta   90.00
_cell.angle_gamma   90.00
#
_symmetry.space_group_name_H-M   'P 1'
#
loop_
_entity.id
_entity.type
_entity.pdbx_description
1 polymer ?
#
loop_
_entity_poly.entity_id
_entity_poly.type
_entity_poly.pdbx_seq_one_letter_code
_entity_poly.pdbx_strand_id
1 'polypeptide(L)'
;MNDVCCVTANILLSGRDKSIAAMTMNTLCAAFRKIAVGRISTAATARYSTQRSNRDANIGSRLTSDTCGMQCGTGTIHSIKFIPGTLNIDIRMPANGSLIRNIIESPAIKIPPLREPVKRLPIQYDSPVPEKSVDLPTSGRIIDKQAENMLRIRHKKMKKHKRKKLRKKMKFVWAKIRLKRAHKRERLFQAELRAKVKEAQAFDPKEYVNEKLNILNKERLPRMFRGEILPPEMIKQFVNEKKARKDAKRNKPRLTL
;
A
#
# COMPACT_ATOMS: atom_id res chain seq x y z
N MET A 1 -26.64 -39.71 -32.35
CA MET A 1 -26.23 -38.61 -31.44
C MET A 1 -25.05 -37.91 -32.09
N ASN A 2 -25.29 -36.66 -32.47
CA ASN A 2 -24.33 -35.58 -32.74
C ASN A 2 -23.22 -35.86 -33.75
N ASP A 3 -23.51 -35.55 -35.01
CA ASP A 3 -22.54 -34.92 -35.90
C ASP A 3 -23.18 -33.66 -36.48
N VAL A 4 -22.38 -32.59 -36.57
CA VAL A 4 -22.07 -31.87 -37.82
C VAL A 4 -21.57 -30.44 -37.54
N CYS A 5 -20.48 -30.11 -38.23
CA CYS A 5 -19.95 -28.80 -38.63
C CYS A 5 -18.93 -28.08 -37.72
N CYS A 6 -17.67 -28.49 -37.93
CA CYS A 6 -16.53 -27.59 -38.10
C CYS A 6 -16.86 -26.47 -39.11
N VAL A 7 -16.64 -25.20 -38.72
CA VAL A 7 -16.43 -24.09 -39.66
C VAL A 7 -15.08 -23.47 -39.35
N THR A 8 -14.09 -23.89 -40.12
CA THR A 8 -12.79 -23.25 -40.28
C THR A 8 -12.96 -22.00 -41.14
N ALA A 9 -12.96 -20.82 -40.51
CA ALA A 9 -12.88 -19.56 -41.23
C ALA A 9 -11.40 -19.23 -41.51
N ASN A 10 -10.94 -19.63 -42.70
CA ASN A 10 -9.75 -19.06 -43.34
C ASN A 10 -10.06 -17.62 -43.73
N ILE A 11 -9.47 -16.65 -43.03
CA ILE A 11 -9.46 -15.24 -43.46
C ILE A 11 -8.08 -14.93 -44.01
N LEU A 12 -8.02 -14.82 -45.34
CA LEU A 12 -6.99 -14.12 -46.10
C LEU A 12 -6.98 -12.64 -45.68
N LEU A 13 -6.01 -12.26 -44.85
CA LEU A 13 -5.67 -10.85 -44.60
C LEU A 13 -4.20 -10.60 -44.91
N SER A 14 -4.03 -9.58 -45.75
CA SER A 14 -2.80 -9.08 -46.33
C SER A 14 -1.81 -8.56 -45.28
N GLY A 15 -0.54 -8.49 -45.67
CA GLY A 15 0.64 -8.40 -44.79
C GLY A 15 0.83 -7.17 -43.89
N ARG A 16 -0.21 -6.40 -43.54
CA ARG A 16 -0.11 -5.28 -42.58
C ARG A 16 -0.73 -5.55 -41.21
N ASP A 17 -1.54 -6.60 -41.05
CA ASP A 17 -2.29 -6.84 -39.80
C ASP A 17 -1.59 -7.78 -38.80
N LYS A 18 -0.53 -8.48 -39.22
CA LYS A 18 0.23 -9.40 -38.36
C LYS A 18 0.97 -8.68 -37.21
N SER A 19 1.39 -7.42 -37.40
CA SER A 19 2.07 -6.65 -36.36
C SER A 19 1.11 -6.11 -35.29
N ILE A 20 -0.11 -5.73 -35.70
CA ILE A 20 -1.15 -5.23 -34.81
C ILE A 20 -1.69 -6.37 -33.95
N ALA A 21 -1.96 -7.54 -34.53
CA ALA A 21 -2.37 -8.73 -33.80
C ALA A 21 -1.29 -9.22 -32.81
N ALA A 22 0.00 -9.09 -33.16
CA ALA A 22 1.09 -9.43 -32.25
C ALA A 22 1.21 -8.42 -31.08
N MET A 23 1.00 -7.12 -31.32
CA MET A 23 1.00 -6.11 -30.24
C MET A 23 -0.19 -6.28 -29.29
N THR A 24 -1.39 -6.61 -29.79
CA THR A 24 -2.57 -6.79 -28.93
C THR A 24 -2.44 -8.03 -28.05
N MET A 25 -1.94 -9.15 -28.59
CA MET A 25 -1.71 -10.38 -27.82
C MET A 25 -0.64 -10.18 -26.73
N ASN A 26 0.45 -9.47 -27.02
CA ASN A 26 1.49 -9.17 -26.02
C ASN A 26 0.96 -8.26 -24.89
N THR A 27 0.08 -7.31 -25.23
CA THR A 27 -0.56 -6.42 -24.25
C THR A 27 -1.54 -7.18 -23.35
N LEU A 28 -2.32 -8.09 -23.92
CA LEU A 28 -3.22 -8.98 -23.20
C LEU A 28 -2.43 -9.91 -22.27
N CYS A 29 -1.34 -10.51 -22.78
CA CYS A 29 -0.46 -11.40 -22.02
C CYS A 29 0.24 -10.67 -20.86
N ALA A 30 0.63 -9.40 -21.05
CA ALA A 30 1.18 -8.56 -19.98
C ALA A 30 0.13 -8.19 -18.91
N ALA A 31 -1.13 -7.96 -19.31
CA ALA A 31 -2.23 -7.71 -18.37
C ALA A 31 -2.53 -8.94 -17.49
N PHE A 32 -2.57 -10.14 -18.08
CA PHE A 32 -2.77 -11.38 -17.33
C PHE A 32 -1.60 -11.71 -16.39
N ARG A 33 -0.35 -11.46 -16.80
CA ARG A 33 0.82 -11.62 -15.89
C ARG A 33 0.76 -10.66 -14.69
N LYS A 34 0.26 -9.43 -14.85
CA LYS A 34 0.07 -8.49 -13.73
C LYS A 34 -1.01 -8.97 -12.74
N ILE A 35 -2.10 -9.55 -13.24
CA ILE A 35 -3.18 -10.09 -12.38
C ILE A 35 -2.70 -11.33 -11.61
N ALA A 36 -1.92 -12.22 -12.25
CA ALA A 36 -1.37 -13.41 -11.62
C ALA A 36 -0.38 -13.09 -10.48
N VAL A 37 0.51 -12.10 -10.67
CA VAL A 37 1.48 -11.67 -9.65
C VAL A 37 0.78 -10.99 -8.45
N GLY A 38 -0.35 -10.33 -8.67
CA GLY A 38 -1.15 -9.72 -7.60
C GLY A 38 -1.84 -10.74 -6.68
N ARG A 39 -2.21 -11.93 -7.18
CA ARG A 39 -2.88 -12.98 -6.38
C ARG A 39 -1.91 -13.82 -5.54
N ILE A 40 -0.69 -14.04 -6.03
CA ILE A 40 0.34 -14.81 -5.30
C ILE A 40 0.91 -13.99 -4.13
N SER A 41 1.01 -12.66 -4.29
CA SER A 41 1.54 -11.77 -3.24
C SER A 41 0.56 -11.52 -2.09
N THR A 42 -0.75 -11.57 -2.32
CA THR A 42 -1.75 -11.49 -1.24
C THR A 42 -1.85 -12.80 -0.44
N ALA A 43 -1.72 -13.96 -1.08
CA ALA A 43 -1.70 -15.26 -0.39
C ALA A 43 -0.45 -15.46 0.49
N ALA A 44 0.72 -14.94 0.07
CA ALA A 44 1.95 -14.98 0.86
C ALA A 44 1.90 -14.05 2.10
N THR A 45 1.06 -13.02 2.09
CA THR A 45 0.93 -12.07 3.22
C THR A 45 -0.02 -12.59 4.32
N ALA A 46 -0.85 -13.59 4.02
CA ALA A 46 -1.79 -14.18 4.99
C ALA A 46 -1.16 -15.24 5.92
N ARG A 47 0.09 -15.69 5.67
CA ARG A 47 0.71 -16.80 6.43
C ARG A 47 1.73 -16.40 7.50
N TYR A 48 1.88 -15.12 7.82
CA TYR A 48 2.77 -14.64 8.90
C TYR A 48 2.07 -13.70 9.91
N SER A 49 0.79 -13.94 10.20
CA SER A 49 0.05 -13.13 11.18
C SER A 49 -0.74 -14.00 12.15
N THR A 50 -0.03 -14.79 12.96
CA THR A 50 -0.58 -15.37 14.19
C THR A 50 0.47 -15.30 15.29
N GLN A 51 0.53 -14.16 15.97
CA GLN A 51 0.75 -14.15 17.41
C GLN A 51 0.04 -12.92 18.02
N ARG A 52 -1.16 -13.20 18.55
CA ARG A 52 -1.82 -12.59 19.71
C ARG A 52 -0.80 -12.20 20.80
N SER A 53 -1.02 -11.30 21.75
CA SER A 53 -2.10 -10.40 22.20
C SER A 53 -1.44 -9.57 23.32
N ASN A 54 -1.70 -8.29 23.51
CA ASN A 54 -2.80 -7.78 24.33
C ASN A 54 -2.89 -6.28 24.07
N ARG A 55 -4.03 -5.82 23.56
CA ARG A 55 -4.47 -4.45 23.72
C ARG A 55 -5.88 -4.53 24.23
N ASP A 56 -6.02 -4.36 25.54
CA ASP A 56 -7.32 -4.13 26.14
C ASP A 56 -7.85 -2.81 25.61
N ALA A 57 -8.96 -2.94 24.89
CA ALA A 57 -9.83 -1.85 24.51
C ALA A 57 -10.58 -1.42 25.78
N ASN A 58 -10.45 -0.15 26.14
CA ASN A 58 -11.46 0.54 26.92
C ASN A 58 -11.35 2.05 26.65
N ILE A 59 -12.04 2.51 25.61
CA ILE A 59 -12.52 3.89 25.54
C ILE A 59 -13.99 3.81 25.11
N GLY A 60 -14.84 3.57 26.10
CA GLY A 60 -16.24 3.93 26.02
C GLY A 60 -16.35 5.44 26.15
N SER A 61 -16.88 6.07 25.11
CA SER A 61 -17.51 7.38 25.20
C SER A 61 -18.65 7.31 26.22
N ARG A 62 -18.67 8.25 27.19
CA ARG A 62 -19.89 8.83 27.76
C ARG A 62 -19.53 10.15 28.44
N LEU A 63 -19.92 11.24 27.80
CA LEU A 63 -20.27 12.49 28.46
C LEU A 63 -21.32 12.19 29.55
N THR A 64 -21.11 12.68 30.76
CA THR A 64 -22.18 13.11 31.68
C THR A 64 -21.58 13.97 32.80
N SER A 65 -22.45 14.82 33.30
CA SER A 65 -22.33 16.03 34.09
C SER A 65 -22.02 15.83 35.58
N ASP A 66 -21.44 16.89 36.15
CA ASP A 66 -21.69 17.51 37.46
C ASP A 66 -21.55 16.74 38.80
N THR A 67 -20.79 17.43 39.67
CA THR A 67 -20.91 17.59 41.14
C THR A 67 -20.61 16.45 42.13
N CYS A 68 -19.82 16.87 43.14
CA CYS A 68 -19.81 16.50 44.57
C CYS A 68 -18.81 15.42 45.04
N GLY A 69 -17.86 15.87 45.88
CA GLY A 69 -17.61 15.34 47.23
C GLY A 69 -16.79 14.06 47.42
N MET A 70 -15.82 14.13 48.36
CA MET A 70 -15.08 13.04 49.04
C MET A 70 -14.02 12.29 48.22
N GLN A 71 -12.72 12.55 48.42
CA GLN A 71 -11.81 12.14 49.51
C GLN A 71 -11.10 10.78 49.29
N CYS A 72 -9.77 10.89 49.18
CA CYS A 72 -8.73 9.99 49.69
C CYS A 72 -8.41 8.70 48.93
N GLY A 73 -7.27 8.72 48.23
CA GLY A 73 -6.50 7.56 47.79
C GLY A 73 -5.06 7.97 47.49
N THR A 74 -4.15 7.61 48.39
CA THR A 74 -2.73 7.97 48.43
C THR A 74 -1.96 7.61 47.14
N GLY A 75 -1.57 8.61 46.38
CA GLY A 75 -0.48 8.55 45.42
C GLY A 75 0.35 9.82 45.56
N THR A 76 1.63 9.69 45.91
CA THR A 76 2.54 10.81 46.17
C THR A 76 2.62 11.74 44.96
N ILE A 77 1.85 12.83 44.99
CA ILE A 77 1.88 13.90 43.99
C ILE A 77 3.17 14.68 44.24
N HIS A 78 4.14 14.59 43.31
CA HIS A 78 5.25 15.53 43.30
C HIS A 78 4.70 16.92 42.95
N SER A 79 4.55 17.79 43.95
CA SER A 79 4.07 19.14 43.78
C SER A 79 5.15 19.99 43.12
N ILE A 80 5.07 20.15 41.80
CA ILE A 80 5.92 21.10 41.07
C ILE A 80 5.38 22.50 41.38
N LYS A 81 6.07 23.27 42.23
CA LYS A 81 5.77 24.68 42.49
C LYS A 81 6.51 25.54 41.46
N PHE A 82 5.78 26.19 40.56
CA PHE A 82 6.37 27.10 39.59
C PHE A 82 6.43 28.51 40.16
N ILE A 83 7.64 29.07 40.27
CA ILE A 83 7.86 30.49 40.61
C ILE A 83 8.48 31.17 39.38
N PRO A 84 7.85 32.21 38.81
CA PRO A 84 8.37 32.88 37.63
C PRO A 84 9.65 33.65 37.98
N GLY A 85 10.77 33.29 37.35
CA GLY A 85 12.07 33.98 37.50
C GLY A 85 13.26 33.07 37.81
N THR A 86 13.02 31.84 38.28
CA THR A 86 14.09 30.85 38.55
C THR A 86 13.61 29.44 38.21
N LEU A 87 14.28 28.78 37.26
CA LEU A 87 13.94 27.41 36.84
C LEU A 87 14.72 26.39 37.69
N ASN A 88 14.34 26.23 38.95
CA ASN A 88 14.81 25.12 39.79
C ASN A 88 13.77 24.01 39.76
N ILE A 89 14.02 22.98 38.95
CA ILE A 89 13.24 21.74 38.96
C ILE A 89 14.10 20.70 39.66
N ASP A 90 13.88 20.50 40.96
CA ASP A 90 14.51 19.41 41.70
C ASP A 90 13.87 18.08 41.30
N ILE A 91 14.44 17.43 40.28
CA ILE A 91 14.13 16.05 39.96
C ILE A 91 14.84 15.17 40.99
N ARG A 92 14.26 15.04 42.19
CA ARG A 92 14.74 14.08 43.19
C ARG A 92 14.61 12.68 42.59
N MET A 93 15.74 12.09 42.19
CA MET A 93 15.78 10.70 41.69
C MET A 93 15.23 9.77 42.78
N PRO A 94 14.20 8.95 42.50
CA PRO A 94 13.77 7.96 43.46
C PRO A 94 14.85 6.89 43.55
N ALA A 95 15.53 6.84 44.69
CA ALA A 95 16.43 5.76 45.07
C ALA A 95 15.61 4.49 45.36
N ASN A 96 14.95 3.94 44.33
CA ASN A 96 14.32 2.63 44.38
C ASN A 96 15.15 1.69 43.51
N GLY A 97 16.02 0.93 44.18
CA GLY A 97 16.89 -0.08 43.62
C GLY A 97 16.11 -1.28 43.06
N SER A 98 15.45 -1.10 41.93
CA SER A 98 14.98 -2.20 41.09
C SER A 98 16.17 -2.73 40.30
N LEU A 99 16.83 -3.71 40.91
CA LEU A 99 17.78 -4.65 40.33
C LEU A 99 17.56 -4.83 38.82
N ILE A 100 18.55 -4.40 38.04
CA ILE A 100 18.79 -4.85 36.68
C ILE A 100 19.01 -6.36 36.78
N ARG A 101 17.93 -7.14 36.73
CA ARG A 101 18.00 -8.59 36.65
C ARG A 101 18.37 -8.97 35.22
N ASN A 102 19.47 -9.70 35.12
CA ASN A 102 19.85 -10.60 34.02
C ASN A 102 20.48 -9.92 32.80
N ILE A 103 21.63 -9.26 33.02
CA ILE A 103 22.73 -9.49 32.07
C ILE A 103 23.06 -10.96 32.25
N ILE A 104 22.72 -11.80 31.26
CA ILE A 104 23.18 -13.17 31.21
C ILE A 104 24.72 -13.09 31.19
N GLU A 105 25.30 -13.43 32.33
CA GLU A 105 26.72 -13.59 32.53
C GLU A 105 27.18 -14.62 31.49
N SER A 106 27.94 -14.17 30.49
CA SER A 106 28.60 -15.09 29.57
C SER A 106 29.45 -16.05 30.42
N PRO A 107 29.35 -17.37 30.24
CA PRO A 107 30.15 -18.29 31.05
C PRO A 107 31.62 -17.92 30.83
N ALA A 108 32.29 -17.52 31.91
CA ALA A 108 33.71 -17.25 31.91
C ALA A 108 34.43 -18.58 31.67
N ILE A 109 34.63 -18.92 30.39
CA ILE A 109 35.51 -20.01 29.99
C ILE A 109 36.90 -19.59 30.46
N LYS A 110 37.37 -20.20 31.55
CA LYS A 110 38.76 -20.07 32.02
C LYS A 110 39.63 -20.70 30.94
N ILE A 111 40.11 -19.89 30.00
CA ILE A 111 41.12 -20.30 29.03
C ILE A 111 42.36 -20.65 29.87
N PRO A 112 42.85 -21.90 29.85
CA PRO A 112 44.09 -22.21 30.53
C PRO A 112 45.20 -21.31 29.97
N PRO A 113 46.10 -20.78 30.81
CA PRO A 113 47.16 -19.89 30.36
C PRO A 113 47.96 -20.56 29.24
N LEU A 114 48.20 -19.80 28.17
CA LEU A 114 48.94 -20.23 26.99
C LEU A 114 50.30 -20.75 27.44
N ARG A 115 50.51 -22.07 27.43
CA ARG A 115 51.83 -22.66 27.67
C ARG A 115 52.68 -22.34 26.45
N GLU A 116 53.81 -21.68 26.64
CA GLU A 116 54.82 -21.57 25.59
C GLU A 116 55.23 -22.99 25.15
N PRO A 117 55.32 -23.25 23.84
CA PRO A 117 55.68 -24.57 23.34
C PRO A 117 57.08 -24.92 23.84
N VAL A 118 57.14 -25.91 24.74
CA VAL A 118 58.39 -26.48 25.24
C VAL A 118 59.16 -27.00 24.04
N LYS A 119 60.33 -26.39 23.78
CA LYS A 119 61.44 -26.84 22.93
C LYS A 119 60.99 -27.53 21.63
N ARG A 120 61.07 -26.80 20.51
CA ARG A 120 61.04 -27.41 19.16
C ARG A 120 62.13 -28.48 19.09
N LEU A 121 61.74 -29.75 19.21
CA LEU A 121 62.63 -30.84 18.86
C LEU A 121 62.93 -30.71 17.35
N PRO A 122 64.19 -30.92 16.91
CA PRO A 122 64.49 -30.99 15.49
C PRO A 122 63.57 -32.02 14.85
N ILE A 123 62.88 -31.63 13.77
CA ILE A 123 62.12 -32.57 12.94
C ILE A 123 63.14 -33.58 12.42
N GLN A 124 63.05 -34.81 12.89
CA GLN A 124 63.84 -35.92 12.37
C GLN A 124 63.24 -36.24 11.00
N TYR A 125 63.95 -35.86 9.94
CA TYR A 125 63.59 -36.23 8.58
C TYR A 125 63.98 -37.70 8.38
N ASP A 126 63.00 -38.58 8.25
CA ASP A 126 63.25 -39.91 7.75
C ASP A 126 63.73 -39.81 6.28
N SER A 127 64.72 -40.65 5.97
CA SER A 127 65.37 -40.89 4.68
C SER A 127 64.36 -41.00 3.50
N PRO A 128 64.78 -40.72 2.24
CA PRO A 128 63.92 -40.11 1.24
C PRO A 128 62.75 -41.01 0.83
N VAL A 129 61.58 -40.37 0.79
CA VAL A 129 60.34 -40.91 0.23
C VAL A 129 60.60 -41.35 -1.22
N PRO A 130 60.23 -42.57 -1.64
CA PRO A 130 60.36 -42.98 -3.02
C PRO A 130 59.55 -42.04 -3.92
N GLU A 131 60.20 -41.59 -4.99
CA GLU A 131 59.73 -40.65 -6.00
C GLU A 131 58.49 -41.19 -6.73
N LYS A 132 57.34 -41.17 -6.05
CA LYS A 132 56.04 -41.26 -6.70
C LYS A 132 55.75 -39.87 -7.20
N SER A 133 55.86 -39.70 -8.52
CA SER A 133 55.39 -38.51 -9.24
C SER A 133 53.97 -38.20 -8.78
N VAL A 134 53.85 -37.23 -7.87
CA VAL A 134 52.57 -36.63 -7.53
C VAL A 134 52.25 -35.73 -8.71
N ASP A 135 51.59 -36.30 -9.71
CA ASP A 135 51.00 -35.50 -10.77
C ASP A 135 50.10 -34.45 -10.10
N LEU A 136 50.40 -33.18 -10.37
CA LEU A 136 49.56 -32.06 -9.95
C LEU A 136 48.13 -32.39 -10.37
N PRO A 137 47.12 -32.31 -9.49
CA PRO A 137 45.74 -32.58 -9.87
C PRO A 137 45.40 -31.72 -11.07
N THR A 138 45.13 -32.36 -12.21
CA THR A 138 44.79 -31.76 -13.50
C THR A 138 43.90 -30.56 -13.26
N SER A 139 44.42 -29.37 -13.60
CA SER A 139 43.82 -28.04 -13.41
C SER A 139 42.30 -28.11 -13.26
N GLY A 140 41.84 -28.29 -12.02
CA GLY A 140 40.42 -28.28 -11.70
C GLY A 140 39.90 -26.94 -12.16
N ARG A 141 38.91 -26.96 -13.07
CA ARG A 141 38.30 -25.79 -13.71
C ARG A 141 38.30 -24.63 -12.70
N ILE A 142 39.01 -23.55 -12.99
CA ILE A 142 38.96 -22.33 -12.18
C ILE A 142 37.52 -21.84 -12.28
N ILE A 143 36.69 -22.20 -11.31
CA ILE A 143 35.33 -21.69 -11.21
C ILE A 143 35.51 -20.24 -10.80
N ASP A 144 35.42 -19.33 -11.77
CA ASP A 144 35.41 -17.90 -11.52
C ASP A 144 34.32 -17.60 -10.50
N LYS A 145 34.73 -17.37 -9.25
CA LYS A 145 33.84 -16.96 -8.17
C LYS A 145 33.41 -15.54 -8.51
N GLN A 146 32.38 -15.40 -9.33
CA GLN A 146 31.80 -14.11 -9.66
C GLN A 146 31.29 -13.48 -8.36
N ALA A 147 32.05 -12.53 -7.83
CA ALA A 147 31.73 -11.78 -6.62
C ALA A 147 30.57 -10.80 -6.83
N GLU A 148 29.67 -11.08 -7.77
CA GLU A 148 28.54 -10.25 -8.16
C GLU A 148 27.66 -9.92 -6.97
N ASN A 149 27.39 -10.92 -6.11
CA ASN A 149 26.64 -10.73 -4.87
C ASN A 149 27.35 -9.76 -3.92
N MET A 150 28.67 -9.84 -3.79
CA MET A 150 29.45 -8.95 -2.93
C MET A 150 29.45 -7.51 -3.45
N LEU A 151 29.59 -7.31 -4.77
CA LEU A 151 29.47 -5.99 -5.40
C LEU A 151 28.08 -5.39 -5.18
N ARG A 152 27.02 -6.18 -5.40
CA ARG A 152 25.64 -5.77 -5.15
C ARG A 152 25.39 -5.38 -3.69
N ILE A 153 25.93 -6.15 -2.75
CA ILE A 153 25.86 -5.84 -1.30
C ILE A 153 26.61 -4.53 -1.00
N ARG A 154 27.82 -4.34 -1.53
CA ARG A 154 28.62 -3.11 -1.34
C ARG A 154 27.90 -1.89 -1.91
N HIS A 155 27.28 -1.99 -3.09
CA HIS A 155 26.46 -0.92 -3.67
C HIS A 155 25.25 -0.57 -2.80
N LYS A 156 24.50 -1.57 -2.33
CA LYS A 156 23.38 -1.36 -1.41
C LYS A 156 23.84 -0.74 -0.08
N LYS A 157 24.96 -1.22 0.47
CA LYS A 157 25.60 -0.67 1.68
C LYS A 157 25.92 0.81 1.47
N MET A 158 26.59 1.14 0.37
CA MET A 158 27.00 2.51 0.08
C MET A 158 25.79 3.44 -0.13
N LYS A 159 24.76 3.00 -0.86
CA LYS A 159 23.49 3.74 -1.03
C LYS A 159 22.80 3.99 0.32
N LYS A 160 22.72 2.98 1.19
CA LYS A 160 22.15 3.11 2.55
C LYS A 160 22.97 4.08 3.40
N HIS A 161 24.30 3.98 3.37
CA HIS A 161 25.21 4.86 4.10
C HIS A 161 25.04 6.32 3.67
N LYS A 162 25.15 6.60 2.36
CA LYS A 162 24.95 7.95 1.80
C LYS A 162 23.57 8.52 2.13
N ARG A 163 22.51 7.69 2.01
CA ARG A 163 21.15 8.08 2.39
C ARG A 163 21.07 8.46 3.87
N LYS A 164 21.60 7.65 4.78
CA LYS A 164 21.63 7.95 6.22
C LYS A 164 22.39 9.27 6.50
N LYS A 165 23.54 9.49 5.87
CA LYS A 165 24.33 10.73 5.99
C LYS A 165 23.51 11.95 5.54
N LEU A 166 22.82 11.84 4.40
CA LEU A 166 21.92 12.88 3.91
C LEU A 166 20.76 13.15 4.89
N ARG A 167 20.12 12.11 5.43
CA ARG A 167 19.02 12.26 6.40
C ARG A 167 19.43 13.03 7.65
N LYS A 168 20.65 12.77 8.14
CA LYS A 168 21.21 13.49 9.29
C LYS A 168 21.48 14.95 8.93
N LYS A 169 22.14 15.21 7.78
CA LYS A 169 22.46 16.56 7.30
C LYS A 169 21.21 17.43 7.08
N MET A 170 20.14 16.85 6.52
CA MET A 170 18.92 17.56 6.10
C MET A 170 17.73 17.38 7.07
N LYS A 171 17.97 16.92 8.31
CA LYS A 171 16.92 16.56 9.28
C LYS A 171 15.84 17.64 9.40
N PHE A 172 16.25 18.89 9.60
CA PHE A 172 15.35 20.02 9.85
C PHE A 172 14.60 20.47 8.60
N VAL A 173 15.26 20.48 7.44
CA VAL A 173 14.63 20.80 6.14
C VAL A 173 13.49 19.83 5.86
N TRP A 174 13.72 18.53 6.07
CA TRP A 174 12.68 17.53 5.86
C TRP A 174 11.58 17.56 6.93
N ALA A 175 11.90 17.94 8.17
CA ALA A 175 10.90 18.17 9.20
C ALA A 175 9.96 19.33 8.79
N LYS A 176 10.51 20.44 8.30
CA LYS A 176 9.74 21.57 7.76
C LYS A 176 8.83 21.15 6.60
N ILE A 177 9.36 20.37 5.65
CA ILE A 177 8.57 19.85 4.52
C ILE A 177 7.47 18.90 5.01
N ARG A 178 7.76 18.02 5.98
CA ARG A 178 6.78 17.10 6.56
C ARG A 178 5.65 17.86 7.25
N LEU A 179 5.99 18.88 8.04
CA LEU A 179 5.01 19.74 8.71
C LEU A 179 4.11 20.45 7.69
N LYS A 180 4.69 21.06 6.64
CA LYS A 180 3.92 21.69 5.56
C LYS A 180 2.95 20.71 4.88
N ARG A 181 3.41 19.47 4.60
CA ARG A 181 2.55 18.42 4.02
C ARG A 181 1.45 17.98 4.97
N ALA A 182 1.73 17.90 6.27
CA ALA A 182 0.72 17.58 7.28
C ALA A 182 -0.35 18.67 7.35
N HIS A 183 0.05 19.94 7.45
CA HIS A 183 -0.85 21.08 7.44
C HIS A 183 -1.71 21.16 6.16
N LYS A 184 -1.11 20.90 5.00
CA LYS A 184 -1.87 20.87 3.73
C LYS A 184 -2.93 19.78 3.74
N ARG A 185 -2.59 18.57 4.19
CA ARG A 185 -3.55 17.46 4.31
C ARG A 185 -4.68 17.80 5.28
N GLU A 186 -4.34 18.34 6.44
CA GLU A 186 -5.33 18.73 7.45
C GLU A 186 -6.28 19.82 6.91
N ARG A 187 -5.73 20.84 6.25
CA ARG A 187 -6.55 21.91 5.65
C ARG A 187 -7.51 21.36 4.58
N LEU A 188 -7.05 20.44 3.74
CA LEU A 188 -7.90 19.79 2.73
C LEU A 188 -9.00 18.97 3.39
N PHE A 189 -8.66 18.18 4.40
CA PHE A 189 -9.62 17.39 5.18
C PHE A 189 -10.69 18.27 5.83
N GLN A 190 -10.28 19.35 6.51
CA GLN A 190 -11.23 20.30 7.11
C GLN A 190 -12.11 20.99 6.07
N ALA A 191 -11.56 21.33 4.90
CA ALA A 191 -12.34 21.92 3.81
C ALA A 191 -13.40 20.94 3.29
N GLU A 192 -13.04 19.66 3.09
CA GLU A 192 -13.97 18.61 2.69
C GLU A 192 -15.09 18.40 3.73
N LEU A 193 -14.76 18.38 5.02
CA LEU A 193 -15.75 18.28 6.08
C LEU A 193 -16.71 19.46 6.08
N ARG A 194 -16.18 20.69 5.99
CA ARG A 194 -17.02 21.90 5.91
C ARG A 194 -17.89 21.90 4.67
N ALA A 195 -17.38 21.40 3.53
CA ALA A 195 -18.16 21.28 2.30
C ALA A 195 -19.35 20.33 2.49
N LYS A 196 -19.15 19.16 3.09
CA LYS A 196 -20.23 18.21 3.40
C LYS A 196 -21.27 18.79 4.37
N VAL A 197 -20.83 19.51 5.40
CA VAL A 197 -21.75 20.18 6.33
C VAL A 197 -22.57 21.24 5.60
N LYS A 198 -21.95 22.05 4.74
CA LYS A 198 -22.66 23.04 3.93
C LYS A 198 -23.64 22.41 2.95
N GLU A 199 -23.26 21.32 2.29
CA GLU A 199 -24.13 20.55 1.40
C GLU A 199 -25.34 20.01 2.17
N ALA A 200 -25.12 19.45 3.37
CA ALA A 200 -26.21 18.97 4.22
C ALA A 200 -27.12 20.09 4.74
N GLN A 201 -26.56 21.27 5.05
CA GLN A 201 -27.35 22.44 5.48
C GLN A 201 -28.15 23.07 4.33
N ALA A 202 -27.60 23.06 3.11
CA ALA A 202 -28.26 23.57 1.92
C ALA A 202 -29.22 22.55 1.27
N PHE A 203 -29.31 21.33 1.81
CA PHE A 203 -30.15 20.29 1.24
C PHE A 203 -31.63 20.58 1.50
N ASP A 204 -32.36 20.99 0.45
CA ASP A 204 -33.82 21.03 0.46
C ASP A 204 -34.40 19.71 -0.10
N PRO A 205 -35.14 18.93 0.71
CA PRO A 205 -35.76 17.69 0.24
C PRO A 205 -36.77 17.91 -0.88
N LYS A 206 -37.48 19.05 -0.91
CA LYS A 206 -38.49 19.32 -1.95
C LYS A 206 -37.84 19.51 -3.30
N GLU A 207 -36.79 20.32 -3.36
CA GLU A 207 -36.00 20.53 -4.57
C GLU A 207 -35.39 19.22 -5.06
N TYR A 208 -34.81 18.43 -4.15
CA TYR A 208 -34.25 17.11 -4.51
C TYR A 208 -35.28 16.18 -5.15
N VAL A 209 -36.49 16.07 -4.57
CA VAL A 209 -37.56 15.24 -5.14
C VAL A 209 -37.99 15.78 -6.50
N ASN A 210 -38.16 17.10 -6.64
CA ASN A 210 -38.52 17.74 -7.90
C ASN A 210 -37.47 17.48 -8.98
N GLU A 211 -36.17 17.55 -8.65
CA GLU A 211 -35.10 17.20 -9.58
C GLU A 211 -35.17 15.74 -10.03
N LYS A 212 -35.46 14.80 -9.12
CA LYS A 212 -35.64 13.37 -9.47
C LYS A 212 -36.84 13.15 -10.36
N LEU A 213 -37.99 13.76 -10.04
CA LEU A 213 -39.18 13.70 -10.87
C LEU A 213 -38.92 14.32 -12.24
N ASN A 214 -38.21 15.43 -12.32
CA ASN A 214 -37.81 16.05 -13.58
C ASN A 214 -36.90 15.13 -14.41
N ILE A 215 -35.94 14.44 -13.80
CA ILE A 215 -35.10 13.47 -14.51
C ILE A 215 -35.92 12.29 -15.03
N LEU A 216 -36.89 11.81 -14.26
CA LEU A 216 -37.80 10.73 -14.67
C LEU A 216 -38.72 11.17 -15.82
N ASN A 217 -39.27 12.38 -15.72
CA ASN A 217 -40.21 12.95 -16.67
C ASN A 217 -39.54 13.48 -17.95
N LYS A 218 -38.22 13.74 -17.92
CA LYS A 218 -37.46 14.14 -19.11
C LYS A 218 -37.61 13.08 -20.21
N GLU A 219 -38.14 13.49 -21.35
CA GLU A 219 -38.31 12.63 -22.51
C GLU A 219 -36.94 12.11 -22.99
N ARG A 220 -36.76 10.78 -22.95
CA ARG A 220 -35.55 10.13 -23.46
C ARG A 220 -35.66 10.03 -24.98
N LEU A 221 -34.89 10.85 -25.68
CA LEU A 221 -34.81 10.78 -27.13
C LEU A 221 -33.86 9.65 -27.58
N PRO A 222 -34.22 8.86 -28.60
CA PRO A 222 -33.32 7.89 -29.17
C PRO A 222 -32.15 8.62 -29.86
N ARG A 223 -30.96 8.00 -29.83
CA ARG A 223 -29.75 8.55 -30.47
C ARG A 223 -29.82 8.54 -32.01
N MET A 224 -30.61 7.64 -32.55
CA MET A 224 -30.79 7.44 -33.99
C MET A 224 -32.28 7.46 -34.32
N PHE A 225 -32.62 7.93 -35.51
CA PHE A 225 -33.99 7.91 -36.02
C PHE A 225 -33.98 7.29 -37.42
N ARG A 226 -34.80 6.26 -37.63
CA ARG A 226 -34.86 5.48 -38.89
C ARG A 226 -33.51 4.91 -39.38
N GLY A 227 -32.55 4.73 -38.48
CA GLY A 227 -31.23 4.16 -38.80
C GLY A 227 -30.13 5.19 -39.06
N GLU A 228 -30.45 6.48 -39.10
CA GLU A 228 -29.48 7.57 -39.26
C GLU A 228 -29.20 8.28 -37.94
N ILE A 229 -27.95 8.76 -37.78
CA ILE A 229 -27.56 9.62 -36.66
C ILE A 229 -27.92 11.05 -37.05
N LEU A 230 -28.97 11.60 -36.44
CA LEU A 230 -29.45 12.94 -36.69
C LEU A 230 -29.28 13.82 -35.45
N PRO A 231 -29.24 15.15 -35.60
CA PRO A 231 -29.26 16.07 -34.47
C PRO A 231 -30.48 15.82 -33.56
N PRO A 232 -30.32 15.94 -32.22
CA PRO A 232 -31.38 15.61 -31.26
C PRO A 232 -32.65 16.45 -31.43
N GLU A 233 -32.50 17.69 -31.90
CA GLU A 233 -33.63 18.60 -32.18
C GLU A 233 -34.53 18.06 -33.29
N MET A 234 -33.93 17.59 -34.39
CA MET A 234 -34.69 16.99 -35.50
C MET A 234 -35.37 15.68 -35.07
N ILE A 235 -34.68 14.84 -34.29
CA ILE A 235 -35.28 13.61 -33.74
C ILE A 235 -36.49 13.94 -32.88
N LYS A 236 -36.41 14.99 -32.04
CA LYS A 236 -37.54 15.45 -31.23
C LYS A 236 -38.72 15.88 -32.09
N GLN A 237 -38.48 16.67 -33.14
CA GLN A 237 -39.52 17.08 -34.08
C GLN A 237 -40.20 15.87 -34.74
N PHE A 238 -39.42 14.90 -35.25
CA PHE A 238 -39.98 13.70 -35.89
C PHE A 238 -40.75 12.80 -34.92
N VAL A 239 -40.27 12.66 -33.68
CA VAL A 239 -40.98 11.91 -32.62
C VAL A 239 -42.31 12.59 -32.30
N ASN A 240 -42.31 13.92 -32.16
CA ASN A 240 -43.51 14.71 -31.87
C ASN A 240 -44.53 14.64 -33.01
N GLU A 241 -44.10 14.80 -34.27
CA GLU A 241 -44.97 14.66 -35.43
C GLU A 241 -45.61 13.27 -35.49
N LYS A 242 -44.82 12.21 -35.25
CA LYS A 242 -45.33 10.84 -35.19
C LYS A 242 -46.33 10.63 -34.06
N LYS A 243 -46.14 11.28 -32.91
CA LYS A 243 -47.06 11.24 -31.75
C LYS A 243 -48.37 11.98 -32.08
N ALA A 244 -48.28 13.20 -32.62
CA ALA A 244 -49.44 13.99 -33.04
C ALA A 244 -50.30 13.26 -34.10
N ARG A 245 -49.66 12.62 -35.09
CA ARG A 245 -50.38 11.80 -36.08
C ARG A 245 -51.07 10.59 -35.46
N LYS A 246 -50.54 10.00 -34.39
CA LYS A 246 -51.21 8.91 -33.64
C LYS A 246 -52.38 9.45 -32.81
N ASP A 247 -52.21 10.58 -32.15
CA ASP A 247 -53.23 11.18 -31.30
C ASP A 247 -54.43 11.68 -32.13
N ALA A 248 -54.19 12.30 -33.29
CA ALA A 248 -55.26 12.68 -34.23
C ALA A 248 -56.06 11.48 -34.77
N LYS A 249 -55.43 10.31 -34.89
CA LYS A 249 -56.13 9.06 -35.25
C LYS A 249 -56.99 8.52 -34.10
N ARG A 250 -56.54 8.69 -32.84
CA ARG A 250 -57.26 8.24 -31.64
C ARG A 250 -58.42 9.18 -31.29
N ASN A 251 -58.21 10.48 -31.44
CA ASN A 251 -59.20 11.53 -31.17
C ASN A 251 -60.12 11.76 -32.36
N LYS A 252 -60.66 10.68 -32.94
CA LYS A 252 -61.75 10.76 -33.91
C LYS A 252 -63.06 10.62 -33.14
N PRO A 253 -63.99 11.58 -33.25
CA PRO A 253 -65.29 11.47 -32.58
C PRO A 253 -65.98 10.18 -33.03
N ARG A 254 -66.43 9.37 -32.08
CA ARG A 254 -67.29 8.23 -32.39
C ARG A 254 -68.65 8.80 -32.79
N LEU A 255 -69.07 8.57 -34.03
CA LEU A 255 -70.43 8.83 -34.46
C LEU A 255 -71.34 7.89 -33.64
N THR A 256 -72.08 8.45 -32.69
CA THR A 256 -73.20 7.77 -32.05
C THR A 256 -74.41 7.90 -32.98
N LEU A 257 -74.88 6.78 -33.51
CA LEU A 257 -76.12 6.68 -34.26
C LEU A 257 -77.31 6.64 -33.30
#